data_AF-A0A2W6TEY9-F1
#
_entry.id   AF-A0A2W6TEY9-F1
#
_cell.length_a   1.000
_cell.length_b   1.000
_cell.length_c   1.000
_cell.angle_alpha   90.00
_cell.angle_beta   90.00
_cell.angle_gamma   90.00
#
_symmetry.space_group_name_H-M   'P 1'
#
loop_
_entity.id
_entity.type
_entity.pdbx_description
1 polymer ?
#
loop_
_entity_poly.entity_id
_entity_poly.type
_entity_poly.pdbx_seq_one_letter_code
_entity_poly.pdbx_strand_id
1 'polypeptide(L)'
;MLMLATVGCSDASEPAAQANGASPRPPVAVAQASSQVLPQPAPQRRPAPKVTVRAQPAPRNPLDLPPSDDDGSVEPFPREVTTFMVDRDGCDHFRGEQPHDAERRAYIAENVAELCTGTDARLAMLRRRYAADPAVTAALRSYEDRIEAPATY
;
A
#
# COMPACT_ATOMS: atom_id res chain seq x y z
N MET A 1 41.98 -42.09 -12.96
CA MET A 1 41.19 -42.98 -13.84
C MET A 1 39.72 -42.76 -13.46
N LEU A 2 38.77 -42.40 -14.30
CA LEU A 2 38.67 -42.28 -15.75
C LEU A 2 37.64 -41.16 -16.02
N MET A 3 37.95 -40.31 -17.00
CA MET A 3 37.12 -39.23 -17.56
C MET A 3 35.85 -39.76 -18.23
N LEU A 4 34.83 -38.90 -18.43
CA LEU A 4 34.11 -38.76 -19.70
C LEU A 4 33.18 -37.53 -19.67
N ALA A 5 33.66 -36.44 -20.29
CA ALA A 5 32.85 -35.32 -20.76
C ALA A 5 32.19 -35.70 -22.10
N THR A 6 30.98 -35.21 -22.36
CA THR A 6 30.48 -35.06 -23.73
C THR A 6 29.93 -33.67 -23.94
N VAL A 7 30.56 -33.01 -24.91
CA VAL A 7 30.18 -31.79 -25.63
C VAL A 7 29.02 -32.11 -26.56
N GLY A 8 28.14 -31.13 -26.80
CA GLY A 8 27.16 -31.18 -27.88
C GLY A 8 26.59 -29.80 -28.20
N CYS A 9 27.38 -28.96 -28.88
CA CYS A 9 26.89 -27.79 -29.61
C CYS A 9 26.45 -28.19 -31.03
N SER A 10 25.48 -27.42 -31.53
CA SER A 10 25.12 -27.22 -32.94
C SER A 10 24.23 -28.27 -33.60
N ASP A 11 23.03 -27.84 -34.00
CA ASP A 11 22.54 -28.15 -35.34
C ASP A 11 21.93 -26.89 -35.96
N ALA A 12 22.62 -26.40 -36.99
CA ALA A 12 22.12 -25.42 -37.93
C ALA A 12 21.50 -26.19 -39.07
N SER A 13 20.19 -26.02 -39.29
CA SER A 13 19.50 -26.54 -40.47
C SER A 13 18.32 -25.63 -40.81
N GLU A 14 18.57 -24.57 -41.57
CA GLU A 14 17.62 -24.10 -42.58
C GLU A 14 17.73 -25.05 -43.78
N PRO A 15 16.61 -25.42 -44.44
CA PRO A 15 16.18 -24.58 -45.56
C PRO A 15 14.66 -24.60 -45.81
N ALA A 16 14.16 -23.51 -46.40
CA ALA A 16 13.49 -23.50 -47.70
C ALA A 16 12.54 -22.31 -47.79
N ALA A 17 12.95 -21.38 -48.65
CA ALA A 17 12.17 -20.31 -49.20
C ALA A 17 10.72 -20.71 -49.50
N GLN A 18 9.78 -19.98 -48.92
CA GLN A 18 8.44 -19.85 -49.48
C GLN A 18 8.27 -18.41 -49.94
N ALA A 19 8.48 -18.24 -51.24
CA ALA A 19 8.30 -16.99 -51.96
C ALA A 19 6.81 -16.61 -51.95
N ASN A 20 6.45 -15.64 -51.12
CA ASN A 20 5.22 -14.87 -51.33
C ASN A 20 5.58 -13.64 -52.15
N GLY A 21 5.13 -13.65 -53.41
CA GLY A 21 5.43 -12.64 -54.42
C GLY A 21 5.05 -11.24 -53.98
N ALA A 22 6.06 -10.40 -53.80
CA ALA A 22 5.89 -8.95 -53.78
C ALA A 22 5.88 -8.46 -55.23
N SER A 23 4.71 -8.09 -55.76
CA SER A 23 4.65 -7.24 -56.94
C SER A 23 5.24 -5.86 -56.60
N PRO A 24 6.20 -5.33 -57.38
CA PRO A 24 6.70 -3.97 -57.16
C PRO A 24 5.62 -2.99 -57.61
N ARG A 25 5.02 -2.26 -56.67
CA ARG A 25 4.23 -1.06 -56.99
C ARG A 25 5.21 0.04 -57.43
N PRO A 26 4.90 0.81 -58.49
CA PRO A 26 5.76 1.92 -58.90
C PRO A 26 5.83 2.97 -57.79
N PRO A 27 6.94 3.72 -57.67
CA PRO A 27 7.03 4.82 -56.72
C PRO A 27 6.02 5.89 -57.15
N VAL A 28 4.92 6.00 -56.40
CA VAL A 28 4.02 7.14 -56.53
C VAL A 28 4.81 8.34 -56.02
N ALA A 29 5.20 9.23 -56.94
CA ALA A 29 5.76 10.52 -56.59
C ALA A 29 4.70 11.30 -55.81
N VAL A 30 4.83 11.31 -54.49
CA VAL A 30 4.02 12.18 -53.64
C VAL A 30 4.58 13.58 -53.82
N ALA A 31 3.92 14.38 -54.67
CA ALA A 31 4.15 15.80 -54.72
C ALA A 31 3.96 16.36 -53.30
N GLN A 32 5.05 16.86 -52.70
CA GLN A 32 4.98 17.59 -51.44
C GLN A 32 4.30 18.93 -51.73
N ALA A 33 2.97 18.96 -51.61
CA ALA A 33 2.24 20.19 -51.50
C ALA A 33 2.54 20.80 -50.13
N SER A 34 3.38 21.82 -50.11
CA SER A 34 3.65 22.63 -48.93
C SER A 34 2.37 23.39 -48.56
N SER A 35 1.56 22.80 -47.70
CA SER A 35 0.43 23.49 -47.07
C SER A 35 0.99 24.53 -46.10
N GLN A 36 1.30 25.73 -46.60
CA GLN A 36 1.46 26.89 -45.74
C GLN A 36 0.08 27.25 -45.19
N VAL A 37 -0.20 26.77 -43.98
CA VAL A 37 -1.34 27.21 -43.18
C VAL A 37 -1.06 28.67 -42.80
N LEU A 38 -1.80 29.61 -43.42
CA LEU A 38 -1.83 30.98 -42.90
C LEU A 38 -2.27 30.95 -41.43
N PRO A 39 -1.60 31.69 -40.53
CA PRO A 39 -2.01 31.73 -39.14
C PRO A 39 -3.43 32.31 -39.03
N GLN A 40 -4.38 31.46 -38.65
CA GLN A 40 -5.73 31.91 -38.32
C GLN A 40 -5.69 32.70 -37.00
N PRO A 41 -6.32 33.88 -36.90
CA PRO A 41 -6.38 34.61 -35.64
C PRO A 41 -7.12 33.77 -34.60
N ALA A 42 -6.48 33.59 -33.44
CA ALA A 42 -7.03 32.78 -32.35
C ALA A 42 -8.42 33.30 -31.93
N PRO A 43 -9.40 32.41 -31.66
CA PRO A 43 -10.68 32.84 -31.12
C PRO A 43 -10.43 33.52 -29.77
N GLN A 44 -10.89 34.77 -29.65
CA GLN A 44 -10.76 35.51 -28.40
C GLN A 44 -11.53 34.78 -27.31
N ARG A 45 -10.78 34.18 -26.37
CA ARG A 45 -11.36 33.51 -25.21
C ARG A 45 -12.10 34.54 -24.37
N ARG A 46 -13.42 34.41 -24.26
CA ARG A 46 -14.18 35.14 -23.23
C ARG A 46 -13.65 34.70 -21.86
N PRO A 47 -13.41 35.64 -20.93
CA PRO A 47 -12.96 35.28 -19.60
C PRO A 47 -14.03 34.42 -18.91
N ALA A 48 -13.62 33.30 -18.34
CA ALA A 48 -14.50 32.46 -17.55
C ALA A 48 -15.03 33.25 -16.33
N PRO A 49 -16.28 33.02 -15.89
CA PRO A 49 -16.78 33.61 -14.65
C PRO A 49 -15.93 33.08 -13.49
N LYS A 50 -15.33 34.00 -12.73
CA LYS A 50 -14.59 33.65 -11.52
C LYS A 50 -15.61 33.40 -10.40
N VAL A 51 -15.84 32.13 -10.07
CA VAL A 51 -16.61 31.74 -8.89
C VAL A 51 -15.73 31.96 -7.67
N THR A 52 -15.95 33.05 -6.94
CA THR A 52 -15.26 33.30 -5.67
C THR A 52 -16.14 32.81 -4.53
N VAL A 53 -15.81 31.66 -3.95
CA VAL A 53 -16.38 31.22 -2.68
C VAL A 53 -15.75 32.05 -1.57
N ARG A 54 -16.55 32.91 -0.92
CA ARG A 54 -16.12 33.63 0.27
C ARG A 54 -16.13 32.65 1.45
N ALA A 55 -14.97 32.17 1.87
CA ALA A 55 -14.85 31.45 3.12
C ALA A 55 -15.31 32.38 4.26
N GLN A 56 -16.45 32.05 4.87
CA GLN A 56 -16.86 32.73 6.10
C GLN A 56 -15.98 32.20 7.24
N PRO A 57 -15.39 33.06 8.09
CA PRO A 57 -14.70 32.60 9.28
C PRO A 57 -15.70 31.86 10.16
N ALA A 58 -15.33 30.67 10.64
CA ALA A 58 -16.12 30.00 11.65
C ALA A 58 -16.27 30.93 12.86
N PRO A 59 -17.48 31.08 13.44
CA PRO A 59 -17.66 31.85 14.66
C PRO A 59 -16.76 31.26 15.75
N ARG A 60 -15.84 32.06 16.29
CA ARG A 60 -14.86 31.64 17.30
C ARG A 60 -15.46 31.61 18.72
N ASN A 61 -16.74 31.27 18.85
CA ASN A 61 -17.37 31.14 20.15
C ASN A 61 -17.43 29.64 20.51
N PRO A 62 -16.61 29.13 21.44
CA PRO A 62 -16.60 27.73 21.83
C PRO A 62 -17.94 27.25 22.42
N LEU A 63 -18.83 28.18 22.75
CA LEU A 63 -20.16 27.96 23.33
C LEU A 63 -21.25 27.57 22.32
N ASP A 64 -20.94 27.55 21.03
CA ASP A 64 -21.90 27.21 19.96
C ASP A 64 -21.67 25.81 19.36
N LEU A 65 -20.69 25.05 19.87
CA LEU A 65 -20.69 23.60 19.69
C LEU A 65 -21.67 23.03 20.71
N PRO A 66 -22.67 22.23 20.30
CA PRO A 66 -23.43 21.45 21.27
C PRO A 66 -22.44 20.64 22.12
N PRO A 67 -22.66 20.47 23.43
CA PRO A 67 -21.83 19.58 24.22
C PRO A 67 -21.83 18.24 23.48
N SER A 68 -20.66 17.88 22.94
CA SER A 68 -20.47 16.50 22.53
C SER A 68 -20.48 15.72 23.83
N ASP A 69 -21.25 14.65 23.91
CA ASP A 69 -21.38 13.79 25.12
C ASP A 69 -20.04 13.12 25.53
N ASP A 70 -18.92 13.60 24.99
CA ASP A 70 -17.55 13.13 25.14
C ASP A 70 -16.76 13.85 26.26
N ASP A 71 -17.40 14.69 27.10
CA ASP A 71 -16.70 15.34 28.24
C ASP A 71 -16.47 14.38 29.44
N GLY A 72 -16.48 13.09 29.15
CA GLY A 72 -16.31 11.99 30.09
C GLY A 72 -16.41 10.65 29.37
N SER A 73 -15.77 10.52 28.21
CA SER A 73 -15.75 9.27 27.44
C SER A 73 -15.35 8.13 28.37
N VAL A 74 -16.33 7.33 28.77
CA VAL A 74 -16.09 6.05 29.41
C VAL A 74 -15.39 5.23 28.35
N GLU A 75 -14.05 5.18 28.39
CA GLU A 75 -13.34 4.28 27.48
C GLU A 75 -13.92 2.88 27.71
N PRO A 76 -14.39 2.19 26.64
CA PRO A 76 -15.12 0.94 26.78
C PRO A 76 -14.29 -0.16 27.44
N PHE A 77 -12.96 0.03 27.47
CA PHE A 77 -12.02 -0.82 28.18
C PHE A 77 -11.02 0.03 28.99
N PRO A 78 -10.36 -0.57 29.99
CA PRO A 78 -9.22 0.05 30.66
C PRO A 78 -8.12 0.44 29.68
N ARG A 79 -7.42 1.53 29.98
CA ARG A 79 -6.39 2.12 29.10
C ARG A 79 -5.32 1.10 28.68
N GLU A 80 -4.90 0.23 29.58
CA GLU A 80 -3.90 -0.79 29.28
C GLU A 80 -4.39 -1.84 28.27
N VAL A 81 -5.70 -2.12 28.25
CA VAL A 81 -6.33 -3.03 27.29
C VAL A 81 -6.40 -2.32 25.94
N THR A 82 -6.87 -1.07 25.90
CA THR A 82 -6.95 -0.30 24.64
C THR A 82 -5.56 -0.08 24.03
N THR A 83 -4.56 0.30 24.82
CA THR A 83 -3.17 0.41 24.35
C THR A 83 -2.63 -0.91 23.84
N PHE A 84 -2.86 -2.03 24.54
CA PHE A 84 -2.43 -3.34 24.02
C PHE A 84 -3.09 -3.68 22.68
N MET A 85 -4.39 -3.44 22.54
CA MET A 85 -5.10 -3.72 21.28
C MET A 85 -4.50 -2.90 20.13
N VAL A 86 -4.27 -1.60 20.35
CA VAL A 86 -3.65 -0.73 19.34
C VAL A 86 -2.25 -1.22 18.93
N ASP A 87 -1.38 -1.50 19.90
CA ASP A 87 -0.02 -1.97 19.61
C ASP A 87 -0.05 -3.32 18.87
N ARG A 88 -0.89 -4.25 19.35
CA ARG A 88 -0.97 -5.61 18.82
C ARG A 88 -1.59 -5.64 17.43
N ASP A 89 -2.65 -4.87 17.19
CA ASP A 89 -3.27 -4.72 15.86
C ASP A 89 -2.27 -4.13 14.84
N GLY A 90 -1.44 -3.17 15.26
CA GLY A 90 -0.34 -2.66 14.42
C GLY A 90 0.68 -3.73 14.08
N CYS A 91 1.12 -4.51 15.07
CA CYS A 91 1.99 -5.65 14.86
C CYS A 91 1.35 -6.71 13.93
N ASP A 92 0.06 -6.99 14.09
CA ASP A 92 -0.74 -7.90 13.26
C ASP A 92 -0.81 -7.44 11.81
N HIS A 93 -1.00 -6.14 11.61
CA HIS A 93 -0.96 -5.51 10.30
C HIS A 93 0.39 -5.74 9.63
N PHE A 94 1.50 -5.34 10.26
CA PHE A 94 2.83 -5.41 9.65
C PHE A 94 3.29 -6.84 9.39
N ARG A 95 3.02 -7.80 10.28
CA ARG A 95 3.44 -9.19 10.05
C ARG A 95 2.70 -9.86 8.89
N GLY A 96 1.52 -9.35 8.54
CA GLY A 96 0.72 -9.82 7.40
C GLY A 96 1.13 -9.17 6.07
N GLU A 97 2.00 -8.16 6.08
CA GLU A 97 2.43 -7.47 4.87
C GLU A 97 3.53 -8.24 4.13
N GLN A 98 3.50 -8.16 2.80
CA GLN A 98 4.56 -8.69 1.95
C GLN A 98 5.45 -7.56 1.42
N PRO A 99 6.79 -7.65 1.59
CA PRO A 99 7.69 -6.63 1.08
C PRO A 99 7.86 -6.73 -0.43
N HIS A 100 7.61 -5.64 -1.15
CA HIS A 100 7.85 -5.55 -2.60
C HIS A 100 9.27 -5.12 -2.97
N ASP A 101 10.00 -4.51 -2.04
CA ASP A 101 11.40 -4.12 -2.19
C ASP A 101 12.16 -4.21 -0.85
N ALA A 102 13.44 -3.84 -0.87
CA ALA A 102 14.31 -3.92 0.30
C ALA A 102 14.00 -2.87 1.37
N GLU A 103 13.59 -1.67 0.98
CA GLU A 103 13.24 -0.59 1.90
C GLU A 103 11.98 -0.94 2.68
N ARG A 104 10.93 -1.41 1.97
CA ARG A 104 9.69 -1.87 2.61
C ARG A 104 9.95 -3.06 3.53
N ARG A 105 10.85 -3.97 3.16
CA ARG A 105 11.24 -5.09 4.04
C ARG A 105 11.87 -4.62 5.35
N ALA A 106 12.77 -3.64 5.28
CA ALA A 106 13.40 -3.08 6.48
C ALA A 106 12.34 -2.38 7.35
N TYR A 107 11.48 -1.57 6.76
CA TYR A 107 10.41 -0.88 7.48
C TYR A 107 9.44 -1.85 8.18
N ILE A 108 8.98 -2.90 7.48
CA ILE A 108 8.11 -3.93 8.09
C ILE A 108 8.85 -4.59 9.26
N ALA A 109 10.11 -4.97 9.09
CA ALA A 109 10.88 -5.64 10.13
C ALA A 109 11.07 -4.76 11.38
N GLU A 110 11.34 -3.46 11.19
CA GLU A 110 11.47 -2.50 12.28
C GLU A 110 10.16 -2.35 13.07
N ASN A 111 9.03 -2.17 12.38
CA ASN A 111 7.72 -2.04 13.04
C ASN A 111 7.29 -3.34 13.72
N VAL A 112 7.58 -4.51 13.12
CA VAL A 112 7.34 -5.80 13.78
C VAL A 112 8.19 -5.90 15.05
N ALA A 113 9.46 -5.53 15.02
CA ALA A 113 10.31 -5.56 16.21
C ALA A 113 9.80 -4.61 17.30
N GLU A 114 9.36 -3.41 16.94
CA GLU A 114 8.86 -2.41 17.88
C GLU A 114 7.51 -2.81 18.49
N LEU A 115 6.55 -3.23 17.67
CA LEU A 115 5.17 -3.43 18.10
C LEU A 115 4.90 -4.84 18.61
N CYS A 116 5.61 -5.86 18.13
CA CYS A 116 5.32 -7.26 18.51
C CYS A 116 6.05 -7.70 19.78
N THR A 117 7.19 -7.11 20.10
CA THR A 117 8.04 -7.59 21.20
C THR A 117 7.38 -7.42 22.56
N GLY A 118 7.30 -8.50 23.35
CA GLY A 118 6.69 -8.55 24.66
C GLY A 118 5.15 -8.54 24.67
N THR A 119 4.50 -8.55 23.51
CA THR A 119 3.03 -8.58 23.41
C THR A 119 2.44 -9.90 23.87
N ASP A 120 3.14 -11.04 23.69
CA ASP A 120 2.66 -12.36 24.15
C ASP A 120 2.59 -12.40 25.68
N ALA A 121 3.63 -11.89 26.34
CA ALA A 121 3.65 -11.76 27.80
C ALA A 121 2.59 -10.77 28.30
N ARG A 122 2.40 -9.65 27.58
CA ARG A 122 1.38 -8.64 27.91
C ARG A 122 -0.04 -9.19 27.77
N LEU A 123 -0.33 -9.94 26.71
CA LEU A 123 -1.62 -10.62 26.50
C LEU A 123 -1.91 -11.61 27.63
N ALA A 124 -0.94 -12.45 27.97
CA ALA A 124 -1.07 -13.40 29.08
C ALA A 124 -1.34 -12.69 30.41
N MET A 125 -0.65 -11.57 30.67
CA MET A 125 -0.88 -10.74 31.86
C MET A 125 -2.29 -10.15 31.86
N LEU A 126 -2.74 -9.53 30.76
CA LEU A 126 -4.05 -8.88 30.67
C LEU A 126 -5.19 -9.89 30.85
N ARG A 127 -5.11 -11.05 30.20
CA ARG A 127 -6.11 -12.12 30.36
C ARG A 127 -6.20 -12.63 31.80
N ARG A 128 -5.07 -12.71 32.52
CA ARG A 128 -5.10 -13.06 33.95
C ARG A 128 -5.70 -11.95 34.81
N ARG A 129 -5.31 -10.70 34.55
CA ARG A 129 -5.78 -9.53 35.32
C ARG A 129 -7.29 -9.31 35.19
N TYR A 130 -7.81 -9.48 33.98
CA TYR A 130 -9.21 -9.23 33.64
C TYR A 130 -10.05 -10.50 33.47
N ALA A 131 -9.62 -11.63 34.04
CA ALA A 131 -10.31 -12.91 33.89
C ALA A 131 -11.78 -12.89 34.39
N ALA A 132 -12.12 -11.99 35.32
CA ALA A 132 -13.47 -11.80 35.84
C ALA A 132 -14.31 -10.81 35.02
N ASP A 133 -13.71 -10.12 34.04
CA ASP A 133 -14.39 -9.18 33.16
C ASP A 133 -14.71 -9.87 31.82
N PRO A 134 -15.98 -10.20 31.55
CA PRO A 134 -16.36 -10.88 30.32
C PRO A 134 -16.18 -10.01 29.08
N ALA A 135 -16.28 -8.69 29.19
CA ALA A 135 -16.13 -7.78 28.05
C ALA A 135 -14.66 -7.72 27.61
N VAL A 136 -13.73 -7.53 28.56
CA VAL A 136 -12.29 -7.54 28.26
C VAL A 136 -11.84 -8.92 27.79
N THR A 137 -12.32 -9.99 28.43
CA THR A 137 -11.97 -11.36 28.02
C THR A 137 -12.45 -11.65 26.60
N ALA A 138 -13.65 -11.21 26.23
CA ALA A 138 -14.16 -11.35 24.87
C ALA A 138 -13.33 -10.57 23.85
N ALA A 139 -12.94 -9.33 24.18
CA ALA A 139 -12.10 -8.49 23.33
C ALA A 139 -10.70 -9.08 23.11
N LEU A 140 -10.10 -9.68 24.15
CA LEU A 140 -8.77 -10.25 24.08
C LEU A 140 -8.72 -11.66 23.48
N ARG A 141 -9.86 -12.30 23.21
CA ARG A 141 -9.94 -13.72 22.81
C ARG A 141 -9.32 -14.01 21.44
N SER A 142 -9.41 -13.06 20.50
CA SER A 142 -8.97 -13.27 19.12
C SER A 142 -7.47 -13.24 18.93
N TYR A 143 -6.72 -12.58 19.82
CA TYR A 143 -5.27 -12.49 19.70
C TYR A 143 -4.59 -13.82 19.97
N GLU A 144 -3.59 -14.16 19.15
CA GLU A 144 -2.81 -15.38 19.31
C GLU A 144 -1.89 -15.32 20.53
N ASP A 145 -1.77 -16.44 21.24
CA ASP A 145 -0.95 -16.54 22.46
C ASP A 145 0.54 -16.40 22.21
N ARG A 146 0.99 -16.75 20.99
CA ARG A 146 2.39 -16.77 20.61
C ARG A 146 2.61 -16.31 19.18
N ILE A 147 3.21 -15.15 19.02
CA ILE A 147 3.69 -14.65 17.73
C ILE A 147 5.17 -14.30 17.75
N GLU A 148 5.73 -14.14 18.94
CA GLU A 148 7.14 -13.81 19.11
C GLU A 148 7.98 -15.07 18.89
N ALA A 149 9.11 -14.92 18.21
CA ALA A 149 10.06 -16.02 18.09
C ALA A 149 10.57 -16.41 19.48
N PRO A 150 10.75 -17.72 19.76
CA PRO A 150 11.32 -18.15 21.03
C PRO A 150 12.71 -17.52 21.19
N ALA A 151 12.92 -16.82 22.31
CA ALA A 151 14.20 -16.25 22.66
C ALA A 151 15.26 -17.36 22.59
N THR A 152 16.13 -17.28 21.59
CA THR A 152 17.23 -18.21 21.42
C THR A 152 18.39 -17.62 22.20
N TYR A 153 18.71 -18.21 23.36
CA TYR A 153 19.81 -17.81 24.24
C TYR A 153 21.08 -18.61 23.89
#